data_AF-A0A4U1IMB9-F1
#
_entry.id   AF-A0A4U1IMB9-F1
#
_cell.length_a   1.000
_cell.length_b   1.000
_cell.length_c   1.000
_cell.angle_alpha   90.00
_cell.angle_beta   90.00
_cell.angle_gamma   90.00
#
_symmetry.space_group_name_H-M   'P 1'
#
loop_
_entity.id
_entity.type
_entity.pdbx_description
1 polymer ?
#
loop_
_entity_poly.entity_id
_entity_poly.type
_entity_poly.pdbx_seq_one_letter_code
_entity_poly.pdbx_strand_id
1 'polypeptide(L)'
;MRYRIQLMGNPSMDLTLRAKYIAAFGDACYLSEGPTPTFNCFYETPQKACDDGVLVPEVFGAAPYDKNYPACERIAGTENYVRQVGPDPAITITIYYEPAPRQTPLVEVDGVPTEVSGPYRDLPEPPTVGPGHEFNNCDSGVLGADGKSLLQHRYILQVNRKAHGGEIHSDLAGFKWPCDVYNANCEKVSAECEEPLVLYQRQIDPPPFDPGQFAEVNHVVPMKDQRLCDWGTNSNKNAAVISNKLNRYLSNTNPPVEEVQRVNAAKAYVP
;
A
#
# COMPACT_ATOMS: atom_id res chain seq x y z
N MET A 1 -18.40 8.84 1.73
CA MET A 1 -19.12 7.97 2.68
C MET A 1 -18.75 6.53 2.40
N ARG A 2 -18.61 5.70 3.43
CA ARG A 2 -18.30 4.26 3.33
C ARG A 2 -19.03 3.52 4.46
N TYR A 3 -19.05 2.19 4.38
CA TYR A 3 -19.64 1.31 5.39
C TYR A 3 -18.55 0.83 6.35
N ARG A 4 -18.61 1.27 7.61
CA ARG A 4 -17.67 0.85 8.66
C ARG A 4 -18.25 -0.33 9.44
N ILE A 5 -17.47 -1.40 9.57
CA ILE A 5 -17.81 -2.50 10.50
C ILE A 5 -17.49 -2.09 11.94
N GLN A 6 -18.36 -2.45 12.88
CA GLN A 6 -18.05 -2.33 14.30
C GLN A 6 -17.05 -3.41 14.71
N LEU A 7 -15.81 -3.00 15.01
CA LEU A 7 -14.78 -3.89 15.55
C LEU A 7 -14.99 -4.14 17.04
N MET A 8 -14.67 -5.35 17.50
CA MET A 8 -14.63 -5.70 18.93
C MET A 8 -13.23 -5.49 19.51
N GLY A 9 -13.15 -5.15 20.79
CA GLY A 9 -11.91 -4.85 21.49
C GLY A 9 -11.38 -3.43 21.22
N ASN A 10 -10.09 -3.22 21.43
CA ASN A 10 -9.42 -1.95 21.15
C ASN A 10 -8.23 -2.14 20.21
N PRO A 11 -8.47 -2.45 18.92
CA PRO A 11 -7.39 -2.64 17.94
C PRO A 11 -6.57 -1.36 17.68
N SER A 12 -7.04 -0.19 18.10
CA SER A 12 -6.24 1.06 18.08
C SER A 12 -5.09 1.05 19.08
N MET A 13 -5.12 0.18 20.10
CA MET A 13 -4.06 0.06 21.12
C MET A 13 -3.47 -1.35 21.19
N ASP A 14 -4.25 -2.38 20.84
CA ASP A 14 -3.81 -3.77 20.82
C ASP A 14 -3.29 -4.14 19.42
N LEU A 15 -1.96 -4.16 19.28
CA LEU A 15 -1.25 -4.48 18.04
C LEU A 15 -1.49 -5.91 17.57
N THR A 16 -1.63 -6.87 18.50
CA THR A 16 -1.89 -8.27 18.13
C THR A 16 -3.29 -8.41 17.57
N LEU A 17 -4.28 -7.78 18.20
CA LEU A 17 -5.65 -7.77 17.71
C LEU A 17 -5.77 -7.02 16.38
N ARG A 18 -5.06 -5.90 16.22
CA ARG A 18 -4.99 -5.18 14.95
C ARG A 18 -4.46 -6.06 13.82
N ALA A 19 -3.34 -6.74 14.04
CA ALA A 19 -2.75 -7.65 13.05
C ALA A 19 -3.73 -8.75 12.63
N LYS A 20 -4.53 -9.29 13.57
CA LYS A 20 -5.59 -10.25 13.24
C LYS A 20 -6.66 -9.65 12.33
N TYR A 21 -7.11 -8.43 12.59
CA TYR A 21 -8.08 -7.75 11.73
C TYR A 21 -7.50 -7.41 10.35
N ILE A 22 -6.25 -6.96 10.26
CA ILE A 22 -5.56 -6.75 8.98
C ILE A 22 -5.44 -8.09 8.22
N ALA A 23 -5.08 -9.18 8.89
CA ALA A 23 -5.00 -10.49 8.23
C ALA A 23 -6.36 -10.99 7.73
N ALA A 24 -7.45 -10.68 8.44
CA ALA A 24 -8.79 -11.12 8.08
C ALA A 24 -9.43 -10.28 6.95
N PHE A 25 -9.21 -8.96 6.98
CA PHE A 25 -9.95 -8.00 6.16
C PHE A 25 -9.07 -7.22 5.18
N GLY A 26 -7.76 -7.38 5.28
CA GLY A 26 -6.75 -6.78 4.41
C GLY A 26 -6.88 -5.27 4.35
N ASP A 27 -6.86 -4.79 3.11
CA ASP A 27 -6.88 -3.37 2.74
C ASP A 27 -8.14 -2.62 3.16
N ALA A 28 -9.23 -3.31 3.56
CA ALA A 28 -10.38 -2.61 4.14
C ALA A 28 -10.02 -1.90 5.45
N CYS A 29 -9.02 -2.40 6.20
CA CYS A 29 -8.63 -1.89 7.51
C CYS A 29 -7.40 -0.99 7.47
N TYR A 30 -7.47 0.14 8.16
CA TYR A 30 -6.33 1.05 8.26
C TYR A 30 -6.42 1.95 9.51
N LEU A 31 -5.28 2.57 9.85
CA LEU A 31 -5.20 3.63 10.86
C LEU A 31 -5.52 4.99 10.23
N SER A 32 -6.39 5.76 10.86
CA SER A 32 -6.67 7.13 10.43
C SER A 32 -5.51 8.09 10.73
N GLU A 33 -5.33 9.08 9.86
CA GLU A 33 -4.50 10.25 10.13
C GLU A 33 -5.07 11.07 11.30
N GLY A 34 -4.21 11.80 12.02
CA GLY A 34 -4.60 12.76 13.05
C GLY A 34 -3.86 12.57 14.38
N PRO A 35 -4.07 13.49 15.34
CA PRO A 35 -3.41 13.46 16.65
C PRO A 35 -3.83 12.26 17.51
N THR A 36 -4.99 11.68 17.22
CA THR A 36 -5.49 10.45 17.86
C THR A 36 -5.93 9.46 16.78
N PRO A 37 -4.99 8.70 16.18
CA PRO A 37 -5.30 7.71 15.16
C PRO A 37 -6.31 6.66 15.66
N THR A 38 -7.24 6.28 14.80
CA THR A 38 -8.20 5.20 15.07
C THR A 38 -8.06 4.11 14.02
N PHE A 39 -8.08 2.85 14.46
CA PHE A 39 -8.09 1.71 13.56
C PHE A 39 -9.52 1.29 13.24
N ASN A 40 -9.88 1.32 11.97
CA ASN A 40 -11.22 0.99 11.50
C ASN A 40 -11.15 0.28 10.15
N CYS A 41 -12.21 -0.44 9.80
CA CYS A 41 -12.32 -1.08 8.49
C CYS A 41 -13.54 -0.55 7.74
N PHE A 42 -13.31 -0.05 6.52
CA PHE A 42 -14.31 0.62 5.69
C PHE A 42 -14.48 -0.09 4.35
N TYR A 43 -15.73 -0.18 3.90
CA TYR A 43 -16.10 -0.87 2.68
C TYR A 43 -16.91 0.04 1.77
N GLU A 44 -16.84 -0.23 0.47
CA GLU A 44 -17.62 0.51 -0.53
C GLU A 44 -19.10 0.13 -0.52
N THR A 45 -19.39 -1.15 -0.25
CA THR A 45 -20.75 -1.71 -0.30
C THR A 45 -21.18 -2.25 1.06
N PRO A 46 -22.48 -2.18 1.39
CA PRO A 46 -22.98 -2.71 2.66
C PRO A 46 -22.84 -4.24 2.70
N GLN A 47 -23.08 -4.92 1.57
CA GLN A 47 -23.02 -6.37 1.50
C GLN A 47 -21.66 -6.91 1.93
N LYS A 48 -20.56 -6.38 1.36
CA LYS A 48 -19.21 -6.79 1.74
C LYS A 48 -18.91 -6.50 3.20
N ALA A 49 -19.31 -5.33 3.71
CA ALA A 49 -19.16 -4.99 5.13
C ALA A 49 -19.90 -5.98 6.04
N CYS A 50 -21.10 -6.41 5.65
CA CYS A 50 -21.89 -7.36 6.41
C CYS A 50 -21.27 -8.76 6.38
N ASP A 51 -20.80 -9.22 5.22
CA ASP A 51 -20.19 -10.53 5.05
C ASP A 51 -18.90 -10.64 5.89
N ASP A 52 -18.01 -9.65 5.78
CA ASP A 52 -16.77 -9.59 6.56
C ASP A 52 -17.07 -9.34 8.05
N GLY A 53 -18.11 -8.56 8.36
CA GLY A 53 -18.57 -8.28 9.71
C GLY A 53 -18.92 -9.52 10.53
N VAL A 54 -19.46 -10.57 9.91
CA VAL A 54 -19.76 -11.85 10.59
C VAL A 54 -18.52 -12.50 11.21
N LEU A 55 -17.33 -12.19 10.68
CA LEU A 55 -16.07 -12.74 11.17
C LEU A 55 -15.50 -11.96 12.36
N VAL A 56 -16.01 -10.75 12.66
CA VAL A 56 -15.44 -9.89 13.72
C VAL A 56 -15.32 -10.60 15.08
N PRO A 57 -16.33 -11.33 15.59
CA PRO A 57 -16.20 -12.02 16.87
C PRO A 57 -15.11 -13.11 16.84
N GLU A 58 -15.01 -13.86 15.74
CA GLU A 58 -14.02 -14.92 15.56
C GLU A 58 -12.60 -14.32 15.54
N VAL A 59 -12.40 -13.24 14.78
CA VAL A 59 -11.11 -12.52 14.71
C VAL A 59 -10.71 -11.95 16.09
N PHE A 60 -11.68 -11.45 16.85
CA PHE A 60 -11.47 -11.01 18.23
C PHE A 60 -11.09 -12.14 19.18
N GLY A 61 -11.50 -13.39 18.88
CA GLY A 61 -11.25 -14.57 19.70
C GLY A 61 -12.45 -15.01 20.54
N ALA A 62 -13.67 -14.57 20.19
CA ALA A 62 -14.89 -15.17 20.71
C ALA A 62 -15.04 -16.61 20.20
N ALA A 63 -15.81 -17.43 20.92
CA ALA A 63 -16.05 -18.81 20.50
C ALA A 63 -16.67 -18.84 19.09
N PRO A 64 -16.24 -19.76 18.21
CA PRO A 64 -16.81 -19.87 16.88
C PRO A 64 -18.29 -20.27 17.00
N TYR A 65 -19.15 -19.56 16.26
CA TYR A 65 -20.58 -19.84 16.20
C TYR A 65 -20.98 -20.22 14.76
N ASP A 66 -22.14 -20.88 14.61
CA ASP A 66 -22.74 -21.13 13.29
C ASP A 66 -22.93 -19.79 12.56
N LYS A 67 -22.58 -19.68 11.28
CA LYS A 67 -22.61 -18.41 10.52
C LYS A 67 -23.93 -18.21 9.76
N ASN A 68 -24.86 -19.16 9.88
CA ASN A 68 -26.16 -19.16 9.20
C ASN A 68 -27.19 -18.18 9.82
N TYR A 69 -26.76 -16.97 10.17
CA TYR A 69 -27.62 -15.94 10.75
C TYR A 69 -28.36 -15.12 9.69
N PRO A 70 -29.51 -14.51 10.06
CA PRO A 70 -30.33 -13.68 9.16
C PRO A 70 -29.50 -12.64 8.42
N ALA A 71 -29.79 -12.48 7.12
CA ALA A 71 -29.19 -11.49 6.22
C ALA A 71 -29.03 -10.12 6.88
N CYS A 72 -28.04 -9.35 6.43
CA CYS A 72 -27.86 -7.99 6.94
C CYS A 72 -29.13 -7.16 6.73
N GLU A 73 -29.67 -6.59 7.80
CA GLU A 73 -30.91 -5.83 7.75
C GLU A 73 -30.63 -4.34 7.85
N ARG A 74 -31.27 -3.56 6.98
CA ARG A 74 -31.16 -2.10 7.03
C ARG A 74 -31.91 -1.58 8.26
N ILE A 75 -31.27 -0.72 9.04
CA ILE A 75 -31.91 -0.06 10.18
C ILE A 75 -32.86 1.03 9.65
N ALA A 76 -34.15 0.87 9.94
CA ALA A 76 -35.20 1.76 9.46
C ALA A 76 -34.90 3.23 9.77
N GLY A 77 -35.05 4.10 8.76
CA GLY A 77 -34.78 5.53 8.87
C GLY A 77 -33.30 5.93 8.77
N THR A 78 -32.39 5.00 8.49
CA THR A 78 -30.95 5.27 8.35
C THR A 78 -30.36 4.58 7.12
N GLU A 79 -29.09 4.84 6.81
CA GLU A 79 -28.28 4.07 5.84
C GLU A 79 -27.41 2.99 6.53
N ASN A 80 -27.62 2.77 7.84
CA ASN A 80 -26.89 1.77 8.61
C ASN A 80 -27.55 0.39 8.48
N TYR A 81 -26.76 -0.64 8.76
CA TYR A 81 -27.23 -2.02 8.77
C TYR A 81 -26.90 -2.69 10.10
N VAL A 82 -27.65 -3.73 10.42
CA VAL A 82 -27.39 -4.61 11.57
C VAL A 82 -27.26 -6.03 11.06
N ARG A 83 -26.30 -6.77 11.63
CA ARG A 83 -26.09 -8.18 11.33
C ARG A 83 -25.93 -8.95 12.63
N GLN A 84 -26.70 -10.02 12.78
CA GLN A 84 -26.50 -10.98 13.86
C GLN A 84 -25.21 -11.78 13.60
N VAL A 85 -24.38 -11.91 14.63
CA VAL A 85 -23.06 -12.57 14.56
C VAL A 85 -22.85 -13.62 15.66
N GLY A 86 -23.89 -13.90 16.45
CA GLY A 86 -23.88 -14.93 17.47
C GLY A 86 -25.24 -15.61 17.61
N PRO A 87 -25.34 -16.69 18.40
CA PRO A 87 -26.54 -17.52 18.49
C PRO A 87 -27.72 -16.79 19.15
N ASP A 88 -27.41 -15.80 19.99
CA ASP A 88 -28.39 -14.89 20.56
C ASP A 88 -28.66 -13.74 19.57
N PRO A 89 -29.93 -13.46 19.19
CA PRO A 89 -30.30 -12.33 18.34
C PRO A 89 -29.84 -10.96 18.86
N ALA A 90 -29.54 -10.82 20.16
CA ALA A 90 -28.97 -9.61 20.73
C ALA A 90 -27.48 -9.41 20.38
N ILE A 91 -26.76 -10.49 20.01
CA ILE A 91 -25.36 -10.43 19.61
C ILE A 91 -25.30 -10.01 18.14
N THR A 92 -25.26 -8.69 17.96
CA THR A 92 -25.23 -8.05 16.65
C THR A 92 -24.00 -7.16 16.53
N ILE A 93 -23.60 -6.90 15.30
CA ILE A 93 -22.75 -5.76 14.95
C ILE A 93 -23.58 -4.75 14.18
N THR A 94 -23.23 -3.48 14.35
CA THR A 94 -23.75 -2.40 13.51
C THR A 94 -22.74 -2.08 12.41
N ILE A 95 -23.24 -1.94 11.18
CA ILE A 95 -22.51 -1.41 10.04
C ILE A 95 -22.92 0.05 9.89
N TYR A 96 -21.98 0.97 10.12
CA TYR A 96 -22.23 2.40 10.10
C TYR A 96 -21.94 2.97 8.71
N TYR A 97 -22.87 3.72 8.14
CA TYR A 97 -22.65 4.50 6.93
C TYR A 97 -22.19 5.91 7.29
N GLU A 98 -20.88 6.15 7.19
CA GLU A 98 -20.27 7.37 7.71
C GLU A 98 -19.08 7.84 6.82
N PRO A 99 -18.58 9.08 7.02
CA PRO A 99 -17.36 9.53 6.36
C PRO A 99 -16.15 8.71 6.82
N ALA A 100 -15.47 8.04 5.89
CA ALA A 100 -14.22 7.36 6.20
C ALA A 100 -13.09 8.40 6.35
N PRO A 101 -12.36 8.40 7.48
CA PRO A 101 -11.24 9.31 7.70
C PRO A 101 -10.08 8.97 6.77
N ARG A 102 -9.19 9.93 6.53
CA ARG A 102 -7.98 9.70 5.73
C ARG A 102 -7.06 8.70 6.41
N GLN A 103 -6.43 7.83 5.64
CA GLN A 103 -5.42 6.89 6.13
C GLN A 103 -4.13 7.62 6.50
N THR A 104 -3.48 7.22 7.59
CA THR A 104 -2.15 7.72 7.96
C THR A 104 -1.12 7.30 6.91
N PRO A 105 -0.21 8.18 6.45
CA PRO A 105 0.87 7.79 5.53
C PRO A 105 1.96 6.95 6.21
N LEU A 106 1.88 6.76 7.54
CA LEU A 106 2.80 5.91 8.29
C LEU A 106 2.46 4.43 8.05
N VAL A 107 3.48 3.63 7.77
CA VAL A 107 3.33 2.18 7.61
C VAL A 107 3.59 1.52 8.95
N GLU A 108 2.77 0.54 9.31
CA GLU A 108 3.00 -0.24 10.53
C GLU A 108 4.11 -1.28 10.29
N VAL A 109 5.24 -1.09 10.96
CA VAL A 109 6.38 -2.02 10.96
C VAL A 109 6.51 -2.57 12.36
N ASP A 110 6.27 -3.88 12.54
CA ASP A 110 6.31 -4.55 13.84
C ASP A 110 5.46 -3.84 14.93
N GLY A 111 4.30 -3.30 14.52
CA GLY A 111 3.38 -2.57 15.38
C GLY A 111 3.76 -1.12 15.68
N VAL A 112 4.84 -0.62 15.08
CA VAL A 112 5.29 0.77 15.22
C VAL A 112 4.92 1.56 13.96
N PRO A 113 4.14 2.65 14.06
CA PRO A 113 3.93 3.57 12.95
C PRO A 113 5.25 4.17 12.49
N THR A 114 5.64 3.86 11.26
CA THR A 114 6.95 4.17 10.69
C THR A 114 6.78 5.02 9.44
N GLU A 115 7.51 6.13 9.39
CA GLU A 115 7.61 6.95 8.18
C GLU A 115 8.52 6.26 7.15
N VAL A 116 8.15 6.33 5.87
CA VAL A 116 9.04 5.92 4.79
C VAL A 116 10.08 7.02 4.56
N SER A 117 11.35 6.63 4.59
CA SER A 117 12.51 7.50 4.36
C SER A 117 13.57 6.75 3.57
N GLY A 118 13.33 6.64 2.27
CA GLY A 118 14.09 5.83 1.34
C GLY A 118 15.45 6.39 0.90
N PRO A 119 16.07 5.76 -0.11
CA PRO A 119 17.40 6.13 -0.60
C PRO A 119 17.52 7.58 -1.08
N TYR A 120 16.43 8.19 -1.55
CA TYR A 120 16.45 9.53 -2.14
C TYR A 120 16.09 10.65 -1.14
N ARG A 121 16.08 10.34 0.16
CA ARG A 121 15.68 11.27 1.24
C ARG A 121 16.49 12.56 1.36
N ASP A 122 17.73 12.57 0.85
CA ASP A 122 18.62 13.73 0.89
C ASP A 122 18.56 14.55 -0.40
N LEU A 123 17.76 14.14 -1.40
CA LEU A 123 17.51 14.94 -2.60
C LEU A 123 16.58 16.13 -2.27
N PRO A 124 16.78 17.29 -2.92
CA PRO A 124 15.82 18.39 -2.83
C PRO A 124 14.42 17.91 -3.22
N GLU A 125 13.43 18.18 -2.38
CA GLU A 125 12.04 17.85 -2.68
C GLU A 125 11.54 18.64 -3.90
N PRO A 126 10.63 18.05 -4.71
CA PRO A 126 10.06 18.74 -5.87
C PRO A 126 9.28 19.99 -5.44
N PRO A 127 9.12 21.00 -6.30
CA PRO A 127 8.38 22.22 -5.98
C PRO A 127 6.90 21.96 -5.62
N THR A 128 6.34 20.85 -6.12
CA THR A 128 4.97 20.42 -5.81
C THR A 128 5.03 19.08 -5.08
N VAL A 129 4.92 19.16 -3.76
CA VAL A 129 4.76 18.02 -2.85
C VAL A 129 3.29 17.94 -2.48
N GLY A 130 2.65 16.81 -2.75
CA GLY A 130 1.25 16.64 -2.38
C GLY A 130 0.74 15.22 -2.65
N PRO A 131 -0.40 14.86 -2.05
CA PRO A 131 -1.07 13.59 -2.31
C PRO A 131 -1.53 13.50 -3.77
N GLY A 132 -1.51 12.30 -4.37
CA GLY A 132 -2.11 12.05 -5.69
C GLY A 132 -1.32 12.58 -6.88
N HIS A 133 -0.06 12.96 -6.67
CA HIS A 133 0.84 13.38 -7.74
C HIS A 133 1.84 12.26 -8.06
N GLU A 134 2.02 11.94 -9.35
CA GLU A 134 2.98 10.92 -9.79
C GLU A 134 4.35 11.52 -10.12
N PHE A 135 5.44 10.82 -9.75
CA PHE A 135 6.82 11.15 -10.14
C PHE A 135 7.01 11.32 -11.67
N ASN A 136 6.17 10.66 -12.46
CA ASN A 136 6.29 10.65 -13.92
C ASN A 136 6.03 12.02 -14.56
N ASN A 137 5.22 12.87 -13.93
CA ASN A 137 4.77 14.13 -14.52
C ASN A 137 5.11 15.36 -13.68
N CYS A 138 5.80 15.20 -12.56
CA CYS A 138 6.18 16.29 -11.68
C CYS A 138 7.59 16.80 -11.96
N ASP A 139 7.77 18.11 -11.86
CA ASP A 139 9.07 18.76 -11.89
C ASP A 139 9.90 18.38 -10.66
N SER A 140 11.16 18.05 -10.86
CA SER A 140 12.11 17.76 -9.77
C SER A 140 12.58 19.01 -9.01
N GLY A 141 12.38 20.20 -9.58
CA GLY A 141 13.00 21.44 -9.10
C GLY A 141 14.48 21.58 -9.50
N VAL A 142 15.03 20.62 -10.26
CA VAL A 142 16.40 20.61 -10.77
C VAL A 142 16.39 20.81 -12.28
N LEU A 143 17.35 21.57 -12.80
CA LEU A 143 17.53 21.77 -14.24
C LEU A 143 18.39 20.66 -14.85
N GLY A 144 17.97 20.15 -16.00
CA GLY A 144 18.74 19.27 -16.85
C GLY A 144 19.86 20.00 -17.60
N ALA A 145 20.70 19.24 -18.30
CA ALA A 145 21.81 19.77 -19.10
C ALA A 145 21.35 20.69 -20.26
N ASP A 146 20.09 20.58 -20.69
CA ASP A 146 19.46 21.43 -21.69
C ASP A 146 18.85 22.72 -21.11
N GLY A 147 19.04 22.97 -19.80
CA GLY A 147 18.50 24.12 -19.08
C GLY A 147 17.00 24.05 -18.79
N LYS A 148 16.33 22.93 -19.08
CA LYS A 148 14.91 22.71 -18.77
C LYS A 148 14.75 21.99 -17.44
N SER A 149 13.61 22.18 -16.78
CA SER A 149 13.28 21.41 -15.58
C SER A 149 13.26 19.91 -15.90
N LEU A 150 13.94 19.13 -15.08
CA LEU A 150 13.97 17.68 -15.18
C LEU A 150 12.75 17.09 -14.45
N LEU A 151 12.08 16.12 -15.07
CA LEU A 151 11.03 15.38 -14.39
C LEU A 151 11.62 14.57 -13.23
N GLN A 152 10.89 14.51 -12.11
CA GLN A 152 11.36 13.91 -10.87
C GLN A 152 11.80 12.44 -11.03
N HIS A 153 11.00 11.61 -11.69
CA HIS A 153 11.41 10.23 -11.97
C HIS A 153 12.73 10.15 -12.75
N ARG A 154 12.97 11.06 -13.72
CA ARG A 154 14.23 11.07 -14.47
C ARG A 154 15.40 11.48 -13.60
N TYR A 155 15.20 12.43 -12.70
CA TYR A 155 16.23 12.86 -11.77
C TYR A 155 16.62 11.71 -10.82
N ILE A 156 15.64 11.02 -10.25
CA ILE A 156 15.84 9.85 -9.40
C ILE A 156 16.62 8.75 -10.14
N LEU A 157 16.25 8.43 -11.38
CA LEU A 157 16.97 7.44 -12.20
C LEU A 157 18.41 7.89 -12.53
N GLN A 158 18.66 9.19 -12.75
CA GLN A 158 20.01 9.72 -12.96
C GLN A 158 20.89 9.60 -11.71
N VAL A 159 20.34 9.94 -10.53
CA VAL A 159 21.04 9.82 -9.25
C VAL A 159 21.37 8.37 -8.96
N ASN A 160 20.39 7.46 -9.12
CA ASN A 160 20.61 6.02 -8.99
C ASN A 160 21.76 5.57 -9.90
N ARG A 161 21.67 5.93 -11.18
CA ARG A 161 22.68 5.55 -12.17
C ARG A 161 24.09 6.04 -11.82
N LYS A 162 24.19 7.27 -11.35
CA LYS A 162 25.46 7.87 -10.93
C LYS A 162 26.04 7.17 -9.70
N ALA A 163 25.21 6.83 -8.73
CA ALA A 163 25.62 6.11 -7.53
C ALA A 163 26.19 4.71 -7.85
N HIS A 164 25.73 4.10 -8.95
CA HIS A 164 26.08 2.73 -9.36
C HIS A 164 26.94 2.67 -10.62
N GLY A 165 27.79 3.67 -10.85
CA GLY A 165 28.85 3.61 -11.86
C GLY A 165 28.36 3.55 -13.32
N GLY A 166 27.13 3.96 -13.60
CA GLY A 166 26.54 3.97 -14.94
C GLY A 166 25.43 2.94 -15.17
N GLU A 167 25.23 2.00 -14.25
CA GLU A 167 24.12 1.05 -14.24
C GLU A 167 22.95 1.56 -13.39
N ILE A 168 21.72 1.12 -13.64
CA ILE A 168 20.60 1.38 -12.74
C ILE A 168 20.42 0.15 -11.85
N HIS A 169 20.48 0.34 -10.53
CA HIS A 169 20.27 -0.75 -9.57
C HIS A 169 18.92 -0.63 -8.88
N SER A 170 18.26 -1.76 -8.65
CA SER A 170 17.03 -1.82 -7.86
C SER A 170 17.33 -1.58 -6.39
N ASP A 171 16.59 -0.69 -5.74
CA ASP A 171 16.68 -0.44 -4.30
C ASP A 171 16.04 -1.58 -3.47
N LEU A 172 15.27 -2.46 -4.12
CA LEU A 172 14.69 -3.66 -3.53
C LEU A 172 15.30 -4.96 -4.09
N ALA A 173 16.51 -4.93 -4.62
CA ALA A 173 17.20 -6.12 -5.15
C ALA A 173 17.11 -7.32 -4.16
N GLY A 174 16.73 -8.49 -4.68
CA GLY A 174 16.51 -9.70 -3.89
C GLY A 174 15.20 -9.74 -3.09
N PHE A 175 14.30 -8.75 -3.25
CA PHE A 175 12.92 -8.83 -2.75
C PHE A 175 12.16 -9.90 -3.52
N LYS A 176 11.33 -10.68 -2.81
CA LYS A 176 10.62 -11.83 -3.39
C LYS A 176 9.11 -11.64 -3.33
N TRP A 177 8.41 -12.05 -4.38
CA TRP A 177 6.95 -11.96 -4.43
C TRP A 177 6.34 -13.07 -5.28
N PRO A 178 5.08 -13.47 -4.98
CA PRO A 178 4.33 -14.35 -5.87
C PRO A 178 4.07 -13.64 -7.20
N CYS A 179 4.38 -14.31 -8.29
CA CYS A 179 4.17 -13.80 -9.64
C CYS A 179 3.62 -14.89 -10.56
N ASP A 180 3.06 -14.44 -11.67
CA ASP A 180 2.55 -15.33 -12.70
C ASP A 180 3.59 -15.54 -13.80
N VAL A 181 3.92 -16.80 -14.09
CA VAL A 181 4.83 -17.19 -15.16
C VAL A 181 4.17 -18.22 -16.08
N TYR A 182 4.68 -18.36 -17.30
CA TYR A 182 4.23 -19.40 -18.22
C TYR A 182 5.17 -20.61 -18.15
N ASN A 183 4.62 -21.79 -17.91
CA ASN A 183 5.40 -23.03 -17.94
C ASN A 183 5.70 -23.49 -19.38
N ALA A 184 6.39 -24.62 -19.54
CA ALA A 184 6.73 -25.18 -20.84
C ALA A 184 5.51 -25.55 -21.72
N ASN A 185 4.33 -25.69 -21.11
CA ASN A 185 3.06 -25.95 -21.80
C ASN A 185 2.28 -24.67 -22.10
N CYS A 186 2.89 -23.49 -21.92
CA CYS A 186 2.23 -22.19 -22.04
C CYS A 186 1.04 -22.02 -21.08
N GLU A 187 1.07 -22.66 -19.92
CA GLU A 187 0.08 -22.50 -18.86
C GLU A 187 0.57 -21.48 -17.85
N LYS A 188 -0.34 -20.60 -17.42
CA LYS A 188 -0.08 -19.60 -16.39
C LYS A 188 -0.01 -20.29 -15.03
N VAL A 189 1.15 -20.26 -14.38
CA VAL A 189 1.41 -20.87 -13.07
C VAL A 189 1.95 -19.82 -12.10
N SER A 190 1.61 -19.97 -10.82
CA SER A 190 2.19 -19.13 -9.77
C SER A 190 3.62 -19.60 -9.47
N ALA A 191 4.55 -18.66 -9.42
CA ALA A 191 5.94 -18.87 -9.05
C ALA A 191 6.40 -17.75 -8.08
N GLU A 192 7.59 -17.93 -7.51
CA GLU A 192 8.26 -16.87 -6.75
C GLU A 192 9.19 -16.10 -7.70
N CYS A 193 8.92 -14.81 -7.88
CA CYS A 193 9.82 -13.89 -8.56
C CYS A 193 10.77 -13.24 -7.56
N GLU A 194 11.95 -12.85 -8.04
CA GLU A 194 12.95 -12.14 -7.27
C GLU A 194 13.37 -10.87 -8.02
N GLU A 195 13.53 -9.77 -7.28
CA GLU A 195 13.81 -8.45 -7.84
C GLU A 195 15.26 -8.41 -8.31
N PRO A 196 15.53 -8.16 -9.61
CA PRO A 196 16.88 -8.17 -10.14
C PRO A 196 17.68 -6.99 -9.59
N LEU A 197 19.00 -7.19 -9.45
CA LEU A 197 19.90 -6.12 -9.03
C LEU A 197 20.00 -5.03 -10.09
N VAL A 198 20.22 -5.39 -11.36
CA VAL A 198 20.41 -4.44 -12.47
C VAL A 198 19.14 -4.31 -13.28
N LEU A 199 18.75 -3.07 -13.58
CA LEU A 199 17.56 -2.69 -14.32
C LEU A 199 17.91 -1.91 -15.58
N TYR A 200 16.98 -1.90 -16.53
CA TYR A 200 17.15 -1.29 -17.85
C TYR A 200 16.28 -0.05 -18.02
N GLN A 201 16.75 0.95 -18.77
CA GLN A 201 15.94 2.10 -19.12
C GLN A 201 15.46 1.99 -20.56
N ARG A 202 14.13 1.94 -20.75
CA ARG A 202 13.49 1.74 -22.06
C ARG A 202 14.02 2.64 -23.20
N GLN A 203 14.46 3.85 -22.87
CA GLN A 203 14.90 4.87 -23.83
C GLN A 203 16.40 4.84 -24.14
N ILE A 204 17.22 4.11 -23.36
CA ILE A 204 18.68 4.15 -23.46
C ILE A 204 19.24 2.76 -23.79
N ASP A 205 18.69 1.72 -23.15
CA ASP A 205 19.17 0.35 -23.22
C ASP A 205 17.95 -0.60 -23.15
N PRO A 206 17.30 -0.90 -24.29
CA PRO A 206 16.22 -1.89 -24.29
C PRO A 206 16.78 -3.26 -23.86
N PRO A 207 16.13 -3.97 -22.92
CA PRO A 207 16.63 -5.21 -22.37
C PRO A 207 16.76 -6.26 -23.47
N PRO A 208 17.84 -7.06 -23.48
CA PRO A 208 18.05 -8.01 -24.56
C PRO A 208 17.03 -9.17 -24.53
N PHE A 209 16.43 -9.50 -23.37
CA PHE A 209 15.59 -10.71 -23.25
C PHE A 209 14.39 -10.68 -22.28
N ASP A 210 14.11 -9.63 -21.49
CA ASP A 210 12.90 -9.57 -20.63
C ASP A 210 12.29 -8.15 -20.55
N PRO A 211 11.07 -7.90 -21.09
CA PRO A 211 10.39 -6.61 -20.99
C PRO A 211 9.93 -6.24 -19.57
N GLY A 212 10.20 -7.11 -18.58
CA GLY A 212 9.86 -6.92 -17.17
C GLY A 212 10.96 -6.38 -16.27
N GLN A 213 12.10 -5.97 -16.83
CA GLN A 213 13.24 -5.44 -16.06
C GLN A 213 13.47 -3.94 -16.30
N PHE A 214 12.42 -3.23 -16.72
CA PHE A 214 12.52 -1.79 -16.87
C PHE A 214 12.54 -1.11 -15.50
N ALA A 215 13.48 -0.21 -15.29
CA ALA A 215 13.52 0.64 -14.12
C ALA A 215 12.33 1.59 -14.09
N GLU A 216 11.58 1.54 -13.01
CA GLU A 216 10.51 2.46 -12.66
C GLU A 216 10.74 3.02 -11.26
N VAL A 217 10.16 4.19 -10.98
CA VAL A 217 10.18 4.79 -9.65
C VAL A 217 8.85 4.49 -8.97
N ASN A 218 8.93 3.75 -7.86
CA ASN A 218 7.82 3.40 -6.99
C ASN A 218 7.61 4.46 -5.91
N HIS A 219 6.35 4.70 -5.55
CA HIS A 219 5.98 5.33 -4.29
C HIS A 219 5.68 4.23 -3.29
N VAL A 220 6.48 4.11 -2.23
CA VAL A 220 6.27 3.06 -1.22
C VAL A 220 4.94 3.25 -0.50
N VAL A 221 4.63 4.48 -0.06
CA VAL A 221 3.29 4.84 0.39
C VAL A 221 2.40 5.03 -0.86
N PRO A 222 1.31 4.25 -1.00
CA PRO A 222 0.45 4.27 -2.17
C PRO A 222 -0.11 5.64 -2.51
N MET A 223 -0.24 5.91 -3.81
CA MET A 223 -0.78 7.16 -4.32
C MET A 223 -2.22 7.42 -3.85
N LYS A 224 -3.02 6.37 -3.69
CA LYS A 224 -4.41 6.43 -3.24
C LYS A 224 -4.60 5.65 -1.96
N ASP A 225 -5.36 6.22 -1.02
CA ASP A 225 -5.78 5.49 0.17
C ASP A 225 -6.90 4.51 -0.16
N GLN A 226 -7.33 3.76 0.85
CA GLN A 226 -8.40 2.78 0.75
C GLN A 226 -9.78 3.36 0.43
N ARG A 227 -9.90 4.70 0.42
CA ARG A 227 -11.11 5.40 -0.04
C ARG A 227 -11.02 5.73 -1.52
N LEU A 228 -9.92 5.39 -2.19
CA LEU A 228 -9.54 5.79 -3.55
C LEU A 228 -9.28 7.29 -3.69
N CYS A 229 -9.04 7.98 -2.56
CA CYS A 229 -8.68 9.38 -2.53
C CYS A 229 -7.17 9.53 -2.60
N ASP A 230 -6.71 10.65 -3.17
CA ASP A 230 -5.30 11.01 -3.20
C ASP A 230 -4.69 10.96 -1.77
N TRP A 231 -3.57 10.24 -1.64
CA TRP A 231 -2.98 9.89 -0.35
C TRP A 231 -1.46 10.04 -0.33
N GLY A 232 -0.75 9.21 -1.10
CA GLY A 232 0.71 9.14 -1.12
C GLY A 232 1.35 10.42 -1.61
N THR A 233 2.35 10.87 -0.87
CA THR A 233 3.02 12.14 -1.15
C THR A 233 4.07 11.96 -2.23
N ASN A 234 4.00 12.80 -3.26
CA ASN A 234 5.06 12.97 -4.25
C ASN A 234 6.32 13.58 -3.59
N SER A 235 7.11 12.75 -2.93
CA SER A 235 8.32 13.11 -2.19
C SER A 235 9.43 12.13 -2.52
N ASN A 236 10.65 12.63 -2.65
CA ASN A 236 11.82 11.79 -2.89
C ASN A 236 12.07 10.82 -1.72
N LYS A 237 11.70 11.16 -0.49
CA LYS A 237 11.78 10.25 0.67
C LYS A 237 10.89 9.03 0.53
N ASN A 238 9.80 9.14 -0.21
CA ASN A 238 8.85 8.05 -0.45
C ASN A 238 9.20 7.23 -1.72
N ALA A 239 10.36 7.50 -2.36
CA ALA A 239 10.73 6.89 -3.63
C ALA A 239 11.65 5.68 -3.47
N ALA A 240 11.47 4.69 -4.35
CA ALA A 240 12.40 3.60 -4.58
C ALA A 240 12.48 3.28 -6.09
N VAL A 241 13.66 2.98 -6.63
CA VAL A 241 13.82 2.47 -7.99
C VAL A 241 13.69 0.95 -7.97
N ILE A 242 12.75 0.43 -8.75
CA ILE A 242 12.45 -1.01 -8.83
C ILE A 242 12.07 -1.42 -10.26
N SER A 243 11.94 -2.72 -10.52
CA SER A 243 11.45 -3.23 -11.78
C SER A 243 9.97 -2.91 -11.98
N ASN A 244 9.56 -2.70 -13.24
CA ASN A 244 8.14 -2.53 -13.58
C ASN A 244 7.27 -3.74 -13.21
N LYS A 245 7.83 -4.96 -13.13
CA LYS A 245 7.13 -6.16 -12.66
C LYS A 245 6.80 -6.03 -11.16
N LEU A 246 7.78 -5.67 -10.33
CA LEU A 246 7.54 -5.46 -8.90
C LEU A 246 6.64 -4.25 -8.65
N ASN A 247 6.83 -3.16 -9.40
CA ASN A 247 6.00 -1.96 -9.28
C ASN A 247 4.51 -2.25 -9.56
N ARG A 248 4.21 -3.12 -10.54
CA ARG A 248 2.83 -3.57 -10.79
C ARG A 248 2.26 -4.41 -9.66
N TYR A 249 3.08 -5.22 -9.01
CA TYR A 249 2.67 -6.06 -7.88
C TYR A 249 2.32 -5.21 -6.65
N LEU A 250 3.11 -4.16 -6.37
CA LEU A 250 2.94 -3.27 -5.21
C LEU A 250 1.96 -2.10 -5.47
N SER A 251 1.47 -1.98 -6.69
CA SER A 251 0.68 -0.82 -7.12
C SER A 251 -0.63 -0.66 -6.32
N ASN A 252 -0.74 0.45 -5.59
CA ASN A 252 -1.91 0.85 -4.81
C ASN A 252 -2.33 -0.14 -3.71
N THR A 253 -1.38 -0.92 -3.20
CA THR A 253 -1.57 -1.81 -2.04
C THR A 253 -0.79 -1.31 -0.85
N ASN A 254 -1.24 -1.59 0.38
CA ASN A 254 -0.41 -1.27 1.55
C ASN A 254 0.98 -1.94 1.41
N PRO A 255 2.08 -1.20 1.62
CA PRO A 255 3.41 -1.73 1.38
C PRO A 255 3.73 -2.85 2.39
N PRO A 256 4.31 -3.98 1.95
CA PRO A 256 4.77 -5.01 2.85
C PRO A 256 5.80 -4.47 3.87
N VAL A 257 5.78 -5.02 5.08
CA VAL A 257 6.74 -4.64 6.14
C VAL A 257 8.19 -4.73 5.66
N GLU A 258 8.51 -5.79 4.93
CA GLU A 258 9.86 -6.01 4.37
C GLU A 258 10.27 -4.92 3.36
N GLU A 259 9.34 -4.41 2.54
CA GLU A 259 9.62 -3.31 1.62
C GLU A 259 10.07 -2.07 2.41
N VAL A 260 9.26 -1.67 3.40
CA VAL A 260 9.55 -0.48 4.21
C VAL A 260 10.85 -0.62 4.98
N GLN A 261 11.11 -1.81 5.56
CA GLN A 261 12.37 -2.07 6.27
C GLN A 261 13.58 -1.96 5.35
N ARG A 262 13.54 -2.54 4.14
CA ARG A 262 14.63 -2.47 3.16
C ARG A 262 14.86 -1.05 2.67
N VAL A 263 13.80 -0.34 2.32
CA VAL A 263 13.85 1.05 1.83
C VAL A 263 14.43 1.98 2.91
N ASN A 264 13.96 1.87 4.15
CA ASN A 264 14.45 2.71 5.25
C ASN A 264 15.90 2.38 5.67
N ALA A 265 16.33 1.12 5.52
CA ALA A 265 17.70 0.71 5.80
C ALA A 265 18.69 1.12 4.69
N ALA A 266 18.20 1.46 3.49
CA ALA A 266 19.04 1.82 2.37
C ALA A 266 19.86 3.10 2.64
N LYS A 267 21.11 3.11 2.17
CA LYS A 267 21.97 4.29 2.24
C LYS A 267 21.34 5.41 1.40
N ALA A 268 21.43 6.64 1.92
CA ALA A 268 21.02 7.80 1.14
C ALA A 268 21.94 7.97 -0.06
N TYR A 269 21.36 8.23 -1.23
CA TYR A 269 22.10 8.69 -2.39
C TYR A 269 22.29 10.20 -2.31
N VAL A 270 23.49 10.62 -2.72
CA VAL A 270 23.87 12.03 -2.81
C VAL A 270 23.84 12.44 -4.28
N PRO A 271 23.35 13.65 -4.61
CA PRO A 271 23.29 14.16 -5.99
C PRO A 271 24.59 14.06 -6.81
#